data_AF-A0A382G027-F1
#
_entry.id   AF-A0A382G027-F1
#
_cell.length_a   1.000
_cell.length_b   1.000
_cell.length_c   1.000
_cell.angle_alpha   90.00
_cell.angle_beta   90.00
_cell.angle_gamma   90.00
#
_symmetry.space_group_name_H-M   'P 1'
#
loop_
_entity.id
_entity.type
_entity.pdbx_description
1 polymer ?
#
loop_
_entity_poly.entity_id
_entity_poly.type
_entity_poly.pdbx_seq_one_letter_code
_entity_poly.pdbx_strand_id
1 'polypeptide(L)'
;MPIKPKRKGWFGGWRPGPSEDLEGGESSPDTGGEPLEAGSSGALPASEGGGPPVLSSTGEPSTFASKPWWKSDWWLLDPEGQSGDVSCDVGTVGDLAVAAASIRGNSHRVDATRCEDSFALSTGKTDDDAPFLVVAVGDGVGSADYSSYGSKRATYLLATKLASRLTARGQLDFEIFATETEQLLEEVKVAIRGWRTDDYLAPRLPATDVSTSSLETTLTFAVVPATAEDRGIRDVFIGFVGDSPLFKLSDGAWRRIPDVADEDLLDPTTAGLHSGKVAVLKCKLSDDEVLVLATDGIGNFVTRGDQMLEVGDHMAELLKTPVTAHAFVTELMFDFVSADDDRT
;
A
#
# COMPACT_ATOMS: atom_id res chain seq x y z
N MET A 1 25.57 -1.11 39.57
CA MET A 1 24.94 0.22 39.72
C MET A 1 24.98 0.91 38.37
N PRO A 2 23.86 1.02 37.64
CA PRO A 2 23.82 1.66 36.34
C PRO A 2 23.44 3.14 36.45
N ILE A 3 24.16 3.98 35.71
CA ILE A 3 23.99 5.43 35.65
C ILE A 3 22.89 5.75 34.62
N LYS A 4 21.76 6.30 35.09
CA LYS A 4 20.70 6.88 34.23
C LYS A 4 21.11 8.28 33.75
N PRO A 5 20.89 8.65 32.48
CA PRO A 5 20.98 10.05 32.06
C PRO A 5 19.67 10.80 32.39
N LYS A 6 19.84 11.99 32.98
CA LYS A 6 18.80 12.95 33.38
C LYS A 6 18.21 13.65 32.15
N ARG A 7 16.88 13.55 31.93
CA ARG A 7 16.13 14.50 31.09
C ARG A 7 15.90 15.79 31.89
N LYS A 8 16.42 16.91 31.39
CA LYS A 8 16.09 18.26 31.87
C LYS A 8 14.79 18.70 31.21
N GLY A 9 13.79 19.04 32.01
CA GLY A 9 12.58 19.70 31.57
C GLY A 9 12.85 21.17 31.24
N TRP A 10 12.18 21.65 30.19
CA TRP A 10 12.00 23.06 29.90
C TRP A 10 10.49 23.31 29.77
N PHE A 11 9.93 23.98 30.79
CA PHE A 11 8.62 24.61 30.74
C PHE A 11 8.82 26.04 30.25
N GLY A 12 8.34 26.34 29.04
CA GLY A 12 8.21 27.70 28.53
C GLY A 12 6.73 28.00 28.31
N GLY A 13 6.15 28.78 29.22
CA GLY A 13 4.74 29.16 29.19
C GLY A 13 4.43 30.07 28.00
N TRP A 14 3.33 29.76 27.31
CA TRP A 14 2.71 30.64 26.33
C TRP A 14 1.39 31.16 26.92
N ARG A 15 1.28 32.48 27.04
CA ARG A 15 0.05 33.19 27.39
C ARG A 15 -0.61 33.65 26.09
N PRO A 16 -1.90 33.41 25.85
CA PRO A 16 -2.63 34.14 24.81
C PRO A 16 -3.06 35.52 25.33
N GLY A 17 -2.69 36.56 24.58
CA GLY A 17 -3.23 37.92 24.72
C GLY A 17 -4.58 38.07 23.98
N PRO A 18 -5.33 39.14 24.25
CA PRO A 18 -6.79 39.17 24.11
C PRO A 18 -7.27 39.42 22.69
N SER A 19 -8.48 38.91 22.46
CA SER A 19 -9.38 39.15 21.33
C SER A 19 -9.71 40.64 21.16
N GLU A 20 -9.61 41.13 19.93
CA GLU A 20 -10.23 42.38 19.51
C GLU A 20 -11.56 42.11 18.79
N ASP A 21 -12.50 42.96 19.13
CA ASP A 21 -13.91 42.98 18.79
C ASP A 21 -14.16 43.28 17.30
N LEU A 22 -15.09 42.55 16.70
CA LEU A 22 -15.81 43.01 15.52
C LEU A 22 -17.32 42.90 15.80
N GLU A 23 -17.89 44.03 16.18
CA GLU A 23 -19.31 44.30 16.15
C GLU A 23 -19.81 44.44 14.71
N GLY A 24 -21.05 43.99 14.47
CA GLY A 24 -21.95 44.62 13.50
C GLY A 24 -22.53 43.69 12.44
N GLY A 25 -23.83 43.38 12.57
CA GLY A 25 -24.64 42.97 11.43
C GLY A 25 -25.79 42.00 11.71
N GLU A 26 -26.73 42.36 12.58
CA GLU A 26 -28.02 41.68 12.68
C GLU A 26 -28.89 41.96 11.44
N SER A 27 -29.40 40.92 10.79
CA SER A 27 -30.76 40.94 10.22
C SER A 27 -31.29 39.50 10.11
N SER A 28 -32.26 39.18 10.95
CA SER A 28 -33.11 37.98 10.82
C SER A 28 -34.39 38.35 10.07
N PRO A 29 -34.98 37.39 9.33
CA PRO A 29 -36.41 37.26 9.30
C PRO A 29 -36.86 35.97 9.99
N ASP A 30 -37.76 36.23 10.93
CA ASP A 30 -38.68 35.36 11.64
C ASP A 30 -39.39 34.35 10.72
N THR A 31 -39.32 33.06 11.05
CA THR A 31 -40.34 32.08 10.68
C THR A 31 -40.57 31.13 11.85
N GLY A 32 -41.73 31.29 12.48
CA GLY A 32 -42.21 30.46 13.57
C GLY A 32 -42.39 28.99 13.16
N GLY A 33 -42.04 28.10 14.10
CA GLY A 33 -42.37 26.69 14.10
C GLY A 33 -42.48 26.22 15.54
N GLU A 34 -43.62 25.64 15.88
CA GLU A 34 -44.02 25.17 17.22
C GLU A 34 -43.05 24.14 17.83
N PRO A 35 -42.99 24.03 19.18
CA PRO A 35 -42.11 23.08 19.84
C PRO A 35 -42.68 21.66 19.76
N LEU A 36 -42.01 20.80 18.99
CA LEU A 36 -42.28 19.37 18.97
C LEU A 36 -41.83 18.73 20.30
N GLU A 37 -42.77 18.01 20.90
CA GLU A 37 -42.63 17.29 22.17
C GLU A 37 -41.45 16.32 22.18
N ALA A 38 -40.76 16.29 23.33
CA ALA A 38 -39.72 15.33 23.65
C ALA A 38 -40.29 13.90 23.74
N GLY A 39 -40.20 13.17 22.64
CA GLY A 39 -40.47 11.74 22.59
C GLY A 39 -39.39 10.94 23.33
N SER A 40 -39.78 10.40 24.48
CA SER A 40 -39.34 9.13 25.08
C SER A 40 -38.01 8.55 24.57
N SER A 41 -36.98 8.67 25.41
CA SER A 41 -35.74 7.88 25.42
C SER A 41 -36.05 6.36 25.37
N GLY A 42 -36.12 5.81 24.15
CA GLY A 42 -36.02 4.38 23.91
C GLY A 42 -34.55 3.99 24.02
N ALA A 43 -34.20 3.29 25.11
CA ALA A 43 -32.90 2.66 25.24
C ALA A 43 -32.68 1.71 24.05
N LEU A 44 -31.62 1.95 23.28
CA LEU A 44 -31.13 0.99 22.29
C LEU A 44 -30.83 -0.31 23.03
N PRO A 45 -31.34 -1.46 22.57
CA PRO A 45 -30.95 -2.74 23.16
C PRO A 45 -29.45 -2.89 23.00
N ALA A 46 -28.77 -3.20 24.09
CA ALA A 46 -27.37 -3.61 24.07
C ALA A 46 -27.25 -4.78 23.09
N SER A 47 -26.51 -4.58 21.99
CA SER A 47 -26.15 -5.69 21.10
C SER A 47 -25.20 -6.60 21.88
N GLU A 48 -25.76 -7.66 22.46
CA GLU A 48 -24.97 -8.76 22.96
C GLU A 48 -24.18 -9.39 21.80
N GLY A 49 -22.86 -9.43 21.94
CA GLY A 49 -22.07 -10.53 21.37
C GLY A 49 -21.72 -10.48 19.89
N GLY A 50 -21.48 -9.29 19.32
CA GLY A 50 -20.62 -9.21 18.14
C GLY A 50 -19.19 -9.54 18.56
N GLY A 51 -18.80 -10.82 18.45
CA GLY A 51 -17.37 -11.20 18.55
C GLY A 51 -16.54 -10.39 17.55
N PRO A 52 -15.21 -10.27 17.77
CA PRO A 52 -14.35 -9.68 16.76
C PRO A 52 -14.60 -10.34 15.40
N PRO A 53 -14.44 -9.61 14.27
CA PRO A 53 -14.56 -10.20 12.95
C PRO A 53 -13.73 -11.49 12.91
N VAL A 54 -14.35 -12.58 12.45
CA VAL A 54 -13.65 -13.85 12.26
C VAL A 54 -12.67 -13.60 11.12
N LEU A 55 -11.41 -13.31 11.47
CA LEU A 55 -10.30 -13.31 10.53
C LEU A 55 -10.24 -14.70 9.91
N SER A 56 -9.89 -14.80 8.62
CA SER A 56 -9.69 -16.13 8.02
C SER A 56 -8.59 -16.84 8.82
N SER A 57 -8.99 -17.85 9.58
CA SER A 57 -8.09 -18.64 10.41
C SER A 57 -7.48 -19.72 9.54
N THR A 58 -6.53 -19.34 8.70
CA THR A 58 -5.58 -20.30 8.13
C THR A 58 -4.47 -20.49 9.17
N GLY A 59 -4.23 -21.71 9.63
CA GLY A 59 -3.18 -22.02 10.63
C GLY A 59 -3.42 -21.62 12.09
N GLU A 60 -2.33 -21.58 12.89
CA GLU A 60 -2.37 -21.20 14.31
C GLU A 60 -2.47 -19.66 14.45
N PRO A 61 -3.51 -19.14 15.14
CA PRO A 61 -3.73 -17.70 15.25
C PRO A 61 -2.71 -17.02 16.18
N SER A 62 -2.35 -15.77 15.87
CA SER A 62 -1.51 -14.95 16.73
C SER A 62 -2.21 -14.62 18.05
N THR A 63 -1.41 -14.31 19.07
CA THR A 63 -1.94 -13.75 20.31
C THR A 63 -2.36 -12.28 20.15
N PHE A 64 -2.00 -11.61 19.06
CA PHE A 64 -2.30 -10.20 18.83
C PHE A 64 -3.81 -9.90 18.86
N ALA A 65 -4.62 -10.79 18.26
CA ALA A 65 -6.08 -10.68 18.25
C ALA A 65 -6.77 -11.24 19.51
N SER A 66 -6.01 -11.74 20.51
CA SER A 66 -6.56 -12.37 21.72
C SER A 66 -7.28 -11.40 22.67
N LYS A 67 -7.09 -10.09 22.48
CA LYS A 67 -7.74 -9.03 23.25
C LYS A 67 -8.44 -8.05 22.31
N PRO A 68 -9.63 -7.56 22.66
CA PRO A 68 -10.24 -6.46 21.92
C PRO A 68 -9.30 -5.25 21.86
N TRP A 69 -9.19 -4.63 20.68
CA TRP A 69 -8.25 -3.53 20.43
C TRP A 69 -8.45 -2.35 21.40
N TRP A 70 -9.70 -2.08 21.83
CA TRP A 70 -10.01 -1.02 22.79
C TRP A 70 -9.61 -1.34 24.24
N LYS A 71 -9.02 -2.51 24.49
CA LYS A 71 -8.51 -2.95 25.80
C LYS A 71 -7.04 -3.36 25.77
N SER A 72 -6.40 -3.36 24.60
CA SER A 72 -4.99 -3.71 24.45
C SER A 72 -4.12 -2.47 24.30
N ASP A 73 -2.86 -2.62 24.66
CA ASP A 73 -1.77 -1.66 24.48
C ASP A 73 -1.00 -1.92 23.17
N TRP A 74 -1.58 -2.71 22.26
CA TRP A 74 -0.94 -3.17 21.03
C TRP A 74 -1.47 -2.50 19.77
N TRP A 75 -2.59 -1.79 19.85
CA TRP A 75 -3.23 -1.12 18.72
C TRP A 75 -2.93 0.38 18.76
N LEU A 76 -1.65 0.73 18.77
CA LEU A 76 -1.23 2.12 18.89
C LEU A 76 -1.32 2.82 17.53
N LEU A 77 -1.84 4.05 17.56
CA LEU A 77 -1.79 4.96 16.42
C LEU A 77 -0.45 5.68 16.40
N ASP A 78 0.02 5.99 15.19
CA ASP A 78 1.19 6.81 15.01
C ASP A 78 0.92 8.21 15.62
N PRO A 79 1.81 8.73 16.49
CA PRO A 79 1.60 9.99 17.17
C PRO A 79 1.61 11.21 16.23
N GLU A 80 2.14 11.06 15.03
CA GLU A 80 2.09 12.05 13.95
C GLU A 80 0.85 11.89 13.05
N GLY A 81 0.03 10.87 13.29
CA GLY A 81 -1.21 10.58 12.60
C GLY A 81 -1.05 9.72 11.35
N GLN A 82 -2.19 9.28 10.81
CA GLN A 82 -2.30 8.55 9.53
C GLN A 82 -1.44 7.29 9.48
N SER A 83 -1.69 6.38 10.44
CA SER A 83 -1.05 5.07 10.53
C SER A 83 -1.15 4.22 9.26
N GLY A 84 -2.14 4.46 8.39
CA GLY A 84 -2.34 3.65 7.19
C GLY A 84 -2.84 2.25 7.53
N ASP A 85 -3.78 2.12 8.46
CA ASP A 85 -4.26 0.81 8.94
C ASP A 85 -4.84 -0.06 7.82
N VAL A 86 -5.60 0.54 6.90
CA VAL A 86 -6.17 -0.10 5.71
C VAL A 86 -6.27 0.95 4.60
N SER A 87 -5.68 0.67 3.44
CA SER A 87 -5.94 1.34 2.16
C SER A 87 -6.45 0.31 1.17
N CYS A 88 -7.46 0.63 0.34
CA CYS A 88 -8.02 -0.34 -0.60
C CYS A 88 -8.71 0.32 -1.79
N ASP A 89 -8.35 -0.12 -2.99
CA ASP A 89 -8.98 0.24 -4.26
C ASP A 89 -9.44 -1.04 -4.96
N VAL A 90 -10.72 -1.11 -5.34
CA VAL A 90 -11.29 -2.20 -6.14
C VAL A 90 -12.13 -1.63 -7.27
N GLY A 91 -11.93 -2.13 -8.48
CA GLY A 91 -12.66 -1.64 -9.64
C GLY A 91 -12.25 -2.32 -10.94
N THR A 92 -12.49 -1.63 -12.05
CA THR A 92 -12.19 -2.13 -13.40
C THR A 92 -11.44 -1.08 -14.22
N VAL A 93 -10.53 -1.54 -15.07
CA VAL A 93 -9.89 -0.72 -16.12
C VAL A 93 -9.99 -1.51 -17.41
N GLY A 94 -10.78 -1.02 -18.37
CA GLY A 94 -11.14 -1.82 -19.56
C GLY A 94 -11.73 -3.17 -19.15
N ASP A 95 -11.13 -4.26 -19.63
CA ASP A 95 -11.50 -5.64 -19.35
C ASP A 95 -10.84 -6.19 -18.06
N LEU A 96 -9.97 -5.43 -17.40
CA LEU A 96 -9.30 -5.85 -16.18
C LEU A 96 -10.21 -5.64 -14.97
N ALA A 97 -10.33 -6.67 -14.13
CA ALA A 97 -10.72 -6.51 -12.73
C ALA A 97 -9.47 -6.25 -11.88
N VAL A 98 -9.53 -5.26 -11.00
CA VAL A 98 -8.39 -4.83 -10.19
C VAL A 98 -8.81 -4.76 -8.73
N ALA A 99 -8.00 -5.36 -7.86
CA ALA A 99 -8.09 -5.19 -6.42
C ALA A 99 -6.68 -4.93 -5.88
N ALA A 100 -6.52 -3.85 -5.12
CA ALA A 100 -5.28 -3.49 -4.45
C ALA A 100 -5.61 -3.03 -3.04
N ALA A 101 -4.80 -3.43 -2.07
CA ALA A 101 -4.96 -3.02 -0.69
C ALA A 101 -3.63 -3.07 0.03
N SER A 102 -3.52 -2.32 1.13
CA SER A 102 -2.37 -2.35 2.02
C SER A 102 -2.87 -2.27 3.45
N ILE A 103 -2.41 -3.19 4.28
CA ILE A 103 -2.84 -3.36 5.68
C ILE A 103 -1.63 -3.17 6.58
N ARG A 104 -1.77 -2.30 7.60
CA ARG A 104 -0.71 -2.14 8.61
C ARG A 104 -0.55 -3.41 9.44
N GLY A 105 0.69 -3.89 9.52
CA GLY A 105 1.15 -5.03 10.28
C GLY A 105 1.02 -4.85 11.79
N ASN A 106 1.06 -5.96 12.50
CA ASN A 106 0.96 -5.99 13.95
C ASN A 106 2.18 -5.34 14.62
N SER A 107 3.39 -5.52 14.06
CA SER A 107 4.62 -4.91 14.56
C SER A 107 4.49 -3.38 14.63
N HIS A 108 4.08 -2.75 13.53
CA HIS A 108 3.87 -1.31 13.43
C HIS A 108 2.74 -0.79 14.33
N ARG A 109 1.71 -1.62 14.59
CA ARG A 109 0.67 -1.31 15.57
C ARG A 109 1.23 -1.28 17.00
N VAL A 110 2.08 -2.22 17.37
CA VAL A 110 2.73 -2.25 18.70
C VAL A 110 3.68 -1.08 18.88
N ASP A 111 4.43 -0.73 17.83
CA ASP A 111 5.48 0.29 17.90
C ASP A 111 4.97 1.71 17.68
N ALA A 112 3.66 1.88 17.44
CA ALA A 112 3.04 3.16 17.11
C ALA A 112 3.69 3.83 15.89
N THR A 113 4.02 3.04 14.86
CA THR A 113 4.58 3.49 13.59
C THR A 113 3.57 3.29 12.46
N ARG A 114 3.83 3.89 11.30
CA ARG A 114 2.95 3.78 10.13
C ARG A 114 3.16 2.47 9.39
N CYS A 115 2.18 2.09 8.58
CA CYS A 115 2.40 1.17 7.47
C CYS A 115 3.49 1.75 6.56
N GLU A 116 4.55 0.99 6.36
CA GLU A 116 5.70 1.21 5.51
C GLU A 116 5.47 0.73 4.08
N ASP A 117 4.51 -0.16 3.87
CA ASP A 117 4.05 -0.53 2.53
C ASP A 117 3.24 0.58 1.83
N SER A 118 3.14 0.43 0.50
CA SER A 118 2.30 1.26 -0.36
C SER A 118 1.96 0.56 -1.68
N PHE A 119 0.82 0.92 -2.25
CA PHE A 119 0.52 0.67 -3.66
C PHE A 119 0.06 1.96 -4.35
N ALA A 120 0.14 1.99 -5.68
CA ALA A 120 -0.45 3.05 -6.50
C ALA A 120 -0.97 2.47 -7.82
N LEU A 121 -2.12 2.98 -8.25
CA LEU A 121 -2.74 2.67 -9.53
C LEU A 121 -2.81 3.95 -10.39
N SER A 122 -2.46 3.84 -11.66
CA SER A 122 -2.64 4.92 -12.64
C SER A 122 -3.01 4.34 -13.99
N THR A 123 -3.83 5.04 -14.76
CA THR A 123 -4.22 4.59 -16.11
C THR A 123 -3.63 5.51 -17.16
N GLY A 124 -3.37 4.95 -18.35
CA GLY A 124 -3.03 5.70 -19.54
C GLY A 124 -3.77 5.19 -20.77
N LYS A 125 -3.50 5.78 -21.92
CA LYS A 125 -4.06 5.36 -23.21
C LYS A 125 -3.02 5.43 -24.31
N THR A 126 -3.09 4.53 -25.28
CA THR A 126 -2.32 4.58 -26.53
C THR A 126 -3.01 5.50 -27.55
N ASP A 127 -2.36 5.73 -28.71
CA ASP A 127 -2.86 6.62 -29.77
C ASP A 127 -4.17 6.13 -30.41
N ASP A 128 -4.45 4.83 -30.33
CA ASP A 128 -5.71 4.21 -30.76
C ASP A 128 -6.79 4.22 -29.65
N ASP A 129 -6.58 5.01 -28.59
CA ASP A 129 -7.43 5.13 -27.41
C ASP A 129 -7.55 3.84 -26.57
N ALA A 130 -6.69 2.83 -26.82
CA ALA A 130 -6.69 1.60 -26.02
C ALA A 130 -6.16 1.88 -24.60
N PRO A 131 -6.94 1.56 -23.55
CA PRO A 131 -6.53 1.84 -22.18
C PRO A 131 -5.45 0.87 -21.70
N PHE A 132 -4.66 1.31 -20.72
CA PHE A 132 -3.78 0.45 -19.96
C PHE A 132 -3.69 0.89 -18.49
N LEU A 133 -3.34 -0.07 -17.64
CA LEU A 133 -3.12 0.12 -16.21
C LEU A 133 -1.62 0.08 -15.90
N VAL A 134 -1.17 1.00 -15.06
CA VAL A 134 0.11 0.95 -14.36
C VAL A 134 -0.20 0.69 -12.88
N VAL A 135 0.36 -0.38 -12.34
CA VAL A 135 0.31 -0.75 -10.92
C VAL A 135 1.71 -0.74 -10.35
N ALA A 136 1.89 -0.18 -9.16
CA ALA A 136 3.14 -0.19 -8.42
C ALA A 136 2.90 -0.57 -6.96
N VAL A 137 3.75 -1.43 -6.42
CA VAL A 137 3.82 -1.87 -5.02
C VAL A 137 5.21 -1.54 -4.50
N GLY A 138 5.29 -1.03 -3.27
CA GLY A 138 6.55 -0.72 -2.61
C GLY A 138 6.50 -1.14 -1.16
N ASP A 139 7.55 -1.83 -0.74
CA ASP A 139 7.79 -2.32 0.61
C ASP A 139 8.86 -1.44 1.25
N GLY A 140 8.47 -0.71 2.29
CA GLY A 140 9.38 0.20 2.97
C GLY A 140 10.43 -0.58 3.76
N VAL A 141 11.71 -0.29 3.54
CA VAL A 141 12.77 -1.03 4.25
C VAL A 141 12.76 -0.65 5.74
N GLY A 142 12.45 -1.58 6.63
CA GLY A 142 12.32 -1.31 8.08
C GLY A 142 13.56 -0.79 8.80
N SER A 143 14.73 -0.71 8.13
CA SER A 143 15.93 -0.02 8.66
C SER A 143 16.01 1.47 8.31
N ALA A 144 15.10 1.96 7.47
CA ALA A 144 15.07 3.32 6.95
C ALA A 144 14.01 4.15 7.68
N ASP A 145 14.43 5.19 8.40
CA ASP A 145 13.57 5.98 9.32
C ASP A 145 12.29 6.57 8.69
N TYR A 146 12.28 6.76 7.37
CA TYR A 146 11.19 7.37 6.61
C TYR A 146 10.74 6.50 5.43
N SER A 147 10.92 5.18 5.53
CA SER A 147 10.49 4.18 4.53
C SER A 147 9.00 4.33 4.17
N SER A 148 8.12 4.54 5.15
CA SER A 148 6.68 4.79 4.92
C SER A 148 6.38 5.98 4.01
N TYR A 149 7.18 7.05 4.09
CA TYR A 149 7.08 8.16 3.14
C TYR A 149 7.74 7.81 1.80
N GLY A 150 8.91 7.15 1.84
CA GLY A 150 9.65 6.68 0.67
C GLY A 150 8.80 5.83 -0.26
N SER A 151 8.19 4.76 0.26
CA SER A 151 7.32 3.84 -0.48
C SER A 151 6.11 4.55 -1.09
N LYS A 152 5.37 5.33 -0.30
CA LYS A 152 4.19 6.09 -0.77
C LYS A 152 4.53 7.08 -1.86
N ARG A 153 5.65 7.79 -1.71
CA ARG A 153 6.09 8.77 -2.69
C ARG A 153 6.62 8.09 -3.95
N ALA A 154 7.37 7.00 -3.81
CA ALA A 154 7.93 6.23 -4.92
C ALA A 154 6.83 5.59 -5.79
N THR A 155 5.91 4.83 -5.19
CA THR A 155 4.86 4.14 -5.94
C THR A 155 3.96 5.13 -6.68
N TYR A 156 3.55 6.21 -6.00
CA TYR A 156 2.75 7.27 -6.61
C TYR A 156 3.47 7.94 -7.79
N LEU A 157 4.71 8.39 -7.60
CA LEU A 157 5.47 9.07 -8.64
C LEU A 157 5.72 8.15 -9.83
N LEU A 158 6.08 6.89 -9.59
CA LEU A 158 6.31 5.91 -10.64
C LEU A 158 5.03 5.67 -11.44
N ALA A 159 3.93 5.25 -10.79
CA ALA A 159 2.71 4.86 -11.49
C ALA A 159 2.16 6.01 -12.35
N THR A 160 2.08 7.21 -11.77
CA THR A 160 1.53 8.39 -12.46
C THR A 160 2.41 8.89 -13.61
N LYS A 161 3.73 8.99 -13.40
CA LYS A 161 4.66 9.48 -14.44
C LYS A 161 4.87 8.45 -15.55
N LEU A 162 4.93 7.16 -15.22
CA LEU A 162 5.06 6.10 -16.23
C LEU A 162 3.81 6.06 -17.11
N ALA A 163 2.62 6.10 -16.51
CA ALA A 163 1.36 6.17 -17.27
C ALA A 163 1.34 7.40 -18.21
N SER A 164 1.75 8.57 -17.71
CA SER A 164 1.83 9.79 -18.52
C SER A 164 2.85 9.69 -19.65
N ARG A 165 4.04 9.10 -19.41
CA ARG A 165 5.08 8.93 -20.43
C ARG A 165 4.65 7.98 -21.53
N LEU A 166 4.13 6.82 -21.16
CA LEU A 166 3.65 5.83 -22.13
C LEU A 166 2.46 6.37 -22.93
N THR A 167 1.56 7.12 -22.30
CA THR A 167 0.49 7.83 -23.01
C THR A 167 1.06 8.83 -24.02
N ALA A 168 2.07 9.61 -23.64
CA ALA A 168 2.71 10.57 -24.54
C ALA A 168 3.49 9.90 -25.69
N ARG A 169 3.93 8.65 -25.52
CA ARG A 169 4.53 7.84 -26.58
C ARG A 169 3.49 7.24 -27.53
N GLY A 170 2.25 7.09 -27.08
CA GLY A 170 1.14 6.60 -27.89
C GLY A 170 1.16 5.09 -28.17
N GLN A 171 2.16 4.36 -27.68
CA GLN A 171 2.37 2.95 -27.98
C GLN A 171 2.87 2.19 -26.75
N LEU A 172 2.39 0.95 -26.59
CA LEU A 172 2.87 0.00 -25.60
C LEU A 172 3.79 -1.01 -26.26
N ASP A 173 5.09 -0.77 -26.14
CA ASP A 173 6.15 -1.66 -26.60
C ASP A 173 7.17 -1.87 -25.49
N PHE A 174 7.82 -3.04 -25.48
CA PHE A 174 8.74 -3.41 -24.41
C PHE A 174 10.00 -2.53 -24.40
N GLU A 175 10.55 -2.15 -25.55
CA GLU A 175 11.76 -1.31 -25.61
C GLU A 175 11.45 0.13 -25.17
N ILE A 176 10.26 0.63 -25.54
CA ILE A 176 9.75 1.91 -25.05
C ILE A 176 9.57 1.85 -23.52
N PHE A 177 8.91 0.81 -23.01
CA PHE A 177 8.73 0.60 -21.58
C PHE A 177 10.06 0.54 -20.82
N ALA A 178 11.02 -0.25 -21.30
CA ALA A 178 12.33 -0.39 -20.67
C ALA A 178 13.08 0.96 -20.62
N THR A 179 13.11 1.68 -21.74
CA THR A 179 13.79 2.98 -21.84
C THR A 179 13.14 4.04 -20.94
N GLU A 180 11.81 4.13 -20.95
CA GLU A 180 11.08 5.09 -20.11
C GLU A 180 11.21 4.77 -18.62
N THR A 181 11.21 3.48 -18.28
CA THR A 181 11.38 3.00 -16.91
C THR A 181 12.75 3.36 -16.34
N GLU A 182 13.82 3.09 -17.09
CA GLU A 182 15.19 3.39 -16.65
C GLU A 182 15.37 4.90 -16.39
N GLN A 183 14.92 5.74 -17.32
CA GLN A 183 15.00 7.20 -17.15
C GLN A 183 14.12 7.70 -16.01
N LEU A 184 12.89 7.17 -15.90
CA LEU A 184 11.95 7.59 -14.86
C LEU A 184 12.44 7.24 -13.47
N LEU A 185 13.07 6.07 -13.27
CA LEU A 185 13.53 5.68 -11.93
C LEU A 185 14.61 6.62 -11.39
N GLU A 186 15.52 7.10 -12.24
CA GLU A 186 16.48 8.13 -11.83
C GLU A 186 15.79 9.45 -11.44
N GLU A 187 14.72 9.83 -12.14
CA GLU A 187 13.90 10.98 -11.74
C GLU A 187 13.13 10.75 -10.44
N VAL A 188 12.58 9.55 -10.22
CA VAL A 188 11.87 9.19 -9.00
C VAL A 188 12.83 9.22 -7.80
N LYS A 189 14.02 8.63 -7.93
CA LYS A 189 15.08 8.67 -6.90
C LYS A 189 15.38 10.10 -6.41
N VAL A 190 15.39 11.06 -7.33
CA VAL A 190 15.58 12.49 -7.02
C VAL A 190 14.29 13.12 -6.47
N ALA A 191 13.15 12.89 -7.11
CA ALA A 191 11.88 13.55 -6.82
C ALA A 191 11.25 13.13 -5.49
N ILE A 192 11.59 11.96 -4.95
CA ILE A 192 11.20 11.56 -3.59
C ILE A 192 11.71 12.57 -2.56
N ARG A 193 12.83 13.26 -2.82
CA ARG A 193 13.39 14.31 -1.96
C ARG A 193 12.79 15.70 -2.16
N GLY A 194 11.72 15.81 -2.96
CA GLY A 194 11.08 17.07 -3.29
C GLY A 194 9.99 17.51 -2.31
N TRP A 195 10.16 17.32 -1.00
CA TRP A 195 9.16 17.70 0.02
C TRP A 195 9.49 18.99 0.76
N ARG A 196 8.44 19.57 1.35
CA ARG A 196 8.49 20.60 2.40
C ARG A 196 8.19 19.98 3.76
N THR A 197 8.72 20.57 4.82
CA THR A 197 8.59 20.03 6.19
C THR A 197 7.16 19.93 6.71
N ASP A 198 6.21 20.62 6.06
CA ASP A 198 4.78 20.61 6.33
C ASP A 198 3.97 19.80 5.31
N ASP A 199 4.63 19.19 4.31
CA ASP A 199 3.98 18.32 3.36
C ASP A 199 3.42 17.09 4.08
N TYR A 200 2.25 16.65 3.60
CA TYR A 200 1.54 15.52 4.16
C TYR A 200 2.42 14.26 4.22
N LEU A 201 2.54 13.69 5.44
CA LEU A 201 3.35 12.50 5.78
C LEU A 201 4.86 12.63 5.59
N ALA A 202 5.36 13.78 5.14
CA ALA A 202 6.78 13.97 4.89
C ALA A 202 7.61 14.01 6.19
N PRO A 203 8.92 13.71 6.12
CA PRO A 203 9.82 13.95 7.23
C PRO A 203 9.77 15.41 7.69
N ARG A 204 9.73 15.62 9.01
CA ARG A 204 9.74 16.97 9.60
C ARG A 204 11.10 17.68 9.47
N LEU A 205 12.12 16.95 9.04
CA LEU A 205 13.42 17.50 8.69
C LEU A 205 13.41 18.02 7.24
N PRO A 206 14.17 19.09 6.92
CA PRO A 206 14.39 19.50 5.54
C PRO A 206 14.96 18.34 4.71
N ALA A 207 14.57 18.25 3.44
CA ALA A 207 15.02 17.17 2.56
C ALA A 207 16.55 17.08 2.39
N THR A 208 17.27 18.18 2.61
CA THR A 208 18.74 18.22 2.60
C THR A 208 19.37 17.45 3.76
N ASP A 209 18.64 17.30 4.87
CA ASP A 209 19.13 16.73 6.13
C ASP A 209 18.78 15.26 6.28
N VAL A 210 17.96 14.72 5.38
CA VAL A 210 17.58 13.30 5.32
C VAL A 210 18.38 12.60 4.23
N SER A 211 19.08 11.53 4.59
CA SER A 211 19.79 10.66 3.65
C SER A 211 18.82 9.86 2.78
N THR A 212 19.22 9.56 1.55
CA THR A 212 18.44 8.69 0.64
C THR A 212 18.21 7.30 1.24
N SER A 213 19.19 6.77 1.99
CA SER A 213 19.04 5.49 2.69
C SER A 213 17.93 5.47 3.74
N SER A 214 17.50 6.64 4.23
CA SER A 214 16.36 6.74 5.17
C SER A 214 15.02 6.73 4.45
N LEU A 215 14.98 6.68 3.12
CA LEU A 215 13.79 6.68 2.28
C LEU A 215 13.68 5.39 1.46
N GLU A 216 14.46 4.37 1.81
CA GLU A 216 14.55 3.14 1.03
C GLU A 216 13.25 2.36 1.05
N THR A 217 12.94 1.81 -0.12
CA THR A 217 11.75 1.00 -0.39
C THR A 217 12.07 0.08 -1.55
N THR A 218 11.51 -1.12 -1.58
CA THR A 218 11.42 -1.88 -2.83
C THR A 218 10.47 -1.17 -3.79
N LEU A 219 10.45 -1.61 -5.04
CA LEU A 219 9.49 -1.14 -6.01
C LEU A 219 9.24 -2.22 -7.07
N THR A 220 8.08 -2.88 -7.01
CA THR A 220 7.62 -3.86 -8.00
C THR A 220 6.42 -3.28 -8.74
N PHE A 221 6.42 -3.29 -10.07
CA PHE A 221 5.38 -2.63 -10.87
C PHE A 221 5.12 -3.36 -12.19
N ALA A 222 3.93 -3.13 -12.74
CA ALA A 222 3.52 -3.69 -14.01
C ALA A 222 2.72 -2.66 -14.84
N VAL A 223 2.86 -2.76 -16.16
CA VAL A 223 2.03 -2.11 -17.16
C VAL A 223 1.24 -3.19 -17.88
N VAL A 224 -0.09 -3.13 -17.72
CA VAL A 224 -1.03 -4.14 -18.21
C VAL A 224 -1.95 -3.48 -19.23
N PRO A 225 -1.93 -3.90 -20.51
CA PRO A 225 -2.96 -3.52 -21.47
C PRO A 225 -4.34 -3.86 -20.92
N ALA A 226 -5.24 -2.88 -20.91
CA ALA A 226 -6.57 -3.05 -20.32
C ALA A 226 -7.59 -3.63 -21.30
N THR A 227 -7.17 -3.94 -22.52
CA THR A 227 -7.93 -4.68 -23.52
C THR A 227 -7.05 -5.79 -24.04
N ALA A 228 -7.58 -7.02 -24.09
CA ALA A 228 -6.81 -8.14 -24.61
C ALA A 228 -6.60 -8.03 -26.13
N GLU A 229 -5.50 -8.59 -26.61
CA GLU A 229 -5.35 -8.87 -28.04
C GLU A 229 -6.26 -10.03 -28.46
N ASP A 230 -6.28 -10.34 -29.77
CA ASP A 230 -6.94 -11.53 -30.30
C ASP A 230 -6.53 -12.78 -29.50
N ARG A 231 -7.55 -13.49 -28.97
CA ARG A 231 -7.45 -14.70 -28.11
C ARG A 231 -7.31 -14.45 -26.60
N GLY A 232 -7.53 -13.24 -26.10
CA GLY A 232 -7.61 -13.01 -24.65
C GLY A 232 -6.24 -12.93 -23.96
N ILE A 233 -5.17 -12.72 -24.73
CA ILE A 233 -3.79 -12.66 -24.22
C ILE A 233 -3.34 -11.19 -24.15
N ARG A 234 -2.66 -10.83 -23.07
CA ARG A 234 -2.01 -9.54 -22.85
C ARG A 234 -0.51 -9.72 -22.71
N ASP A 235 0.22 -8.87 -23.40
CA ASP A 235 1.66 -8.69 -23.18
C ASP A 235 1.83 -7.69 -22.03
N VAL A 236 2.28 -8.18 -20.87
CA VAL A 236 2.48 -7.40 -19.65
C VAL A 236 3.95 -7.06 -19.50
N PHE A 237 4.23 -5.79 -19.20
CA PHE A 237 5.58 -5.32 -18.94
C PHE A 237 5.78 -5.11 -17.44
N ILE A 238 6.85 -5.67 -16.90
CA ILE A 238 7.11 -5.71 -15.46
C ILE A 238 8.46 -5.05 -15.22
N GLY A 239 8.57 -4.31 -14.13
CA GLY A 239 9.85 -3.89 -13.58
C GLY A 239 9.88 -4.06 -12.07
N PHE A 240 11.08 -4.27 -11.53
CA PHE A 240 11.27 -4.43 -10.09
C PHE A 240 12.64 -3.97 -9.62
N VAL A 241 12.68 -3.47 -8.39
CA VAL A 241 13.88 -3.19 -7.58
C VAL A 241 13.64 -3.75 -6.18
N GLY A 242 14.53 -4.59 -5.68
CA GLY A 242 14.37 -5.29 -4.41
C GLY A 242 13.68 -6.65 -4.57
N ASP A 243 13.07 -7.13 -3.49
CA ASP A 243 12.65 -8.53 -3.32
C ASP A 243 11.13 -8.76 -3.23
N SER A 244 10.32 -7.68 -3.25
CA SER A 244 8.86 -7.78 -3.25
C SER A 244 8.37 -8.64 -4.42
N PRO A 245 7.74 -9.80 -4.12
CA PRO A 245 7.50 -10.82 -5.12
C PRO A 245 6.38 -10.46 -6.11
N LEU A 246 6.51 -11.01 -7.30
CA LEU A 246 5.47 -11.00 -8.32
C LEU A 246 5.11 -12.45 -8.66
N PHE A 247 3.81 -12.72 -8.77
CA PHE A 247 3.30 -14.03 -9.10
C PHE A 247 2.32 -13.97 -10.27
N LYS A 248 2.25 -15.09 -10.98
CA LYS A 248 1.11 -15.43 -11.82
C LYS A 248 0.38 -16.60 -11.21
N LEU A 249 -0.94 -16.48 -11.06
CA LEU A 249 -1.84 -17.54 -10.63
C LEU A 249 -2.59 -18.06 -11.86
N SER A 250 -2.49 -19.36 -12.12
CA SER A 250 -3.14 -20.05 -13.23
C SER A 250 -3.56 -21.44 -12.78
N ASP A 251 -4.81 -21.83 -13.04
CA ASP A 251 -5.37 -23.13 -12.63
C ASP A 251 -5.16 -23.47 -11.14
N GLY A 252 -5.19 -22.45 -10.27
CA GLY A 252 -4.95 -22.60 -8.83
C GLY A 252 -3.48 -22.79 -8.43
N ALA A 253 -2.55 -22.74 -9.38
CA ALA A 253 -1.12 -22.85 -9.14
C ALA A 253 -0.42 -21.47 -9.21
N TRP A 254 0.39 -21.18 -8.19
CA TRP A 254 1.22 -19.99 -8.13
C TRP A 254 2.56 -20.21 -8.83
N ARG A 255 2.96 -19.26 -9.67
CA ARG A 255 4.30 -19.21 -10.26
C ARG A 255 4.93 -17.84 -10.02
N ARG A 256 6.11 -17.82 -9.39
CA ARG A 256 6.88 -16.58 -9.19
C ARG A 256 7.45 -16.07 -10.52
N ILE A 257 7.55 -14.76 -10.64
CA ILE A 257 8.14 -14.04 -11.78
C ILE A 257 9.21 -13.08 -11.24
N PRO A 258 10.44 -13.05 -11.81
CA PRO A 258 10.96 -14.05 -12.76
C PRO A 258 11.01 -15.44 -12.13
N ASP A 259 11.09 -16.47 -12.97
CA ASP A 259 11.25 -17.84 -12.51
C ASP A 259 12.63 -17.99 -11.86
N VAL A 260 12.73 -18.75 -10.76
CA VAL A 260 13.95 -18.87 -9.93
C VAL A 260 15.13 -19.47 -10.72
N ALA A 261 14.86 -20.07 -11.88
CA ALA A 261 15.86 -20.59 -12.80
C ALA A 261 16.66 -19.52 -13.58
N ASP A 262 16.26 -18.24 -13.50
CA ASP A 262 16.97 -17.14 -14.16
C ASP A 262 18.01 -16.52 -13.20
N GLU A 263 19.10 -17.26 -12.96
CA GLU A 263 20.19 -16.87 -12.04
C GLU A 263 20.84 -15.52 -12.41
N ASP A 264 20.75 -15.09 -13.68
CA ASP A 264 21.29 -13.80 -14.15
C ASP A 264 20.39 -12.60 -13.77
N LEU A 265 19.13 -12.84 -13.40
CA LEU A 265 18.14 -11.81 -13.00
C LEU A 265 17.98 -11.67 -11.48
N LEU A 266 18.54 -12.61 -10.71
CA LEU A 266 18.43 -12.67 -9.26
C LEU A 266 19.77 -12.36 -8.63
N ASP A 267 20.17 -11.09 -8.60
CA ASP A 267 21.01 -10.63 -7.50
C ASP A 267 20.06 -10.40 -6.31
N PRO A 268 20.02 -11.29 -5.29
CA PRO A 268 19.18 -11.15 -4.12
C PRO A 268 19.76 -10.04 -3.25
N THR A 269 19.84 -8.84 -3.79
CA THR A 269 20.22 -7.69 -3.02
C THR A 269 18.94 -7.18 -2.38
N THR A 270 18.98 -7.13 -1.05
CA THR A 270 18.18 -6.26 -0.18
C THR A 270 18.33 -4.77 -0.55
N ALA A 271 18.52 -4.47 -1.83
CA ALA A 271 18.76 -3.16 -2.36
C ALA A 271 17.40 -2.55 -2.65
N GLY A 272 17.07 -1.52 -1.88
CA GLY A 272 15.91 -0.69 -2.16
C GLY A 272 16.15 0.18 -3.39
N LEU A 273 15.15 0.97 -3.73
CA LEU A 273 15.10 1.88 -4.86
C LEU A 273 16.40 2.68 -5.07
N HIS A 274 17.02 3.23 -4.02
CA HIS A 274 18.21 4.07 -4.17
C HIS A 274 19.50 3.28 -4.33
N SER A 275 19.58 2.08 -3.75
CA SER A 275 20.76 1.21 -3.77
C SER A 275 20.75 0.19 -4.90
N GLY A 276 19.58 -0.12 -5.44
CA GLY A 276 19.35 -1.18 -6.42
C GLY A 276 19.33 -0.71 -7.87
N LYS A 277 19.41 -1.70 -8.77
CA LYS A 277 19.16 -1.53 -10.20
C LYS A 277 17.79 -2.08 -10.54
N VAL A 278 17.14 -1.46 -11.51
CA VAL A 278 15.89 -1.99 -12.05
C VAL A 278 16.18 -3.17 -12.98
N ALA A 279 15.43 -4.23 -12.79
CA ALA A 279 15.25 -5.26 -13.80
C ALA A 279 13.89 -5.05 -14.48
N VAL A 280 13.82 -5.30 -15.78
CA VAL A 280 12.59 -5.26 -16.56
C VAL A 280 12.42 -6.56 -17.33
N LEU A 281 11.17 -7.04 -17.43
CA LEU A 281 10.84 -8.23 -18.19
C LEU A 281 9.44 -8.11 -18.82
N LYS A 282 9.16 -9.03 -19.73
CA LYS A 282 7.87 -9.17 -20.39
C LYS A 282 7.29 -10.54 -20.10
N CYS A 283 6.02 -10.61 -19.73
CA CYS A 283 5.29 -11.88 -19.61
C CYS A 283 3.95 -11.83 -20.33
N LYS A 284 3.37 -13.00 -20.54
CA LYS A 284 2.01 -13.15 -21.08
C LYS A 284 1.03 -13.46 -19.95
N LEU A 285 -0.12 -12.79 -20.02
CA LEU A 285 -1.26 -12.98 -19.12
C LEU A 285 -2.52 -13.26 -19.94
N SER A 286 -3.16 -14.39 -19.69
CA SER A 286 -4.44 -14.78 -20.32
C SER A 286 -5.63 -14.35 -19.46
N ASP A 287 -6.84 -14.31 -20.03
CA ASP A 287 -8.08 -13.90 -19.32
C ASP A 287 -8.45 -14.79 -18.10
N ASP A 288 -7.92 -16.01 -18.03
CA ASP A 288 -8.09 -16.96 -16.94
C ASP A 288 -6.94 -16.96 -15.93
N GLU A 289 -5.96 -16.06 -16.09
CA GLU A 289 -4.80 -15.92 -15.21
C GLU A 289 -4.87 -14.62 -14.40
N VAL A 290 -4.32 -14.64 -13.19
CA VAL A 290 -4.23 -13.45 -12.33
C VAL A 290 -2.77 -13.06 -12.14
N LEU A 291 -2.47 -11.77 -12.34
CA LEU A 291 -1.19 -11.18 -11.99
C LEU A 291 -1.27 -10.63 -10.56
N VAL A 292 -0.36 -11.06 -9.70
CA VAL A 292 -0.31 -10.62 -8.29
C VAL A 292 1.04 -9.98 -8.02
N LEU A 293 1.01 -8.72 -7.60
CA LEU A 293 2.16 -8.00 -7.06
C LEU A 293 1.95 -7.94 -5.56
N ALA A 294 2.96 -8.32 -4.78
CA ALA A 294 2.83 -8.40 -3.33
C ALA A 294 4.11 -7.93 -2.64
N THR A 295 3.99 -7.47 -1.40
CA THR A 295 5.13 -7.35 -0.47
C THR A 295 5.41 -8.70 0.18
N ASP A 296 6.52 -8.80 0.91
CA ASP A 296 6.92 -10.07 1.50
C ASP A 296 5.96 -10.51 2.63
N GLY A 297 5.25 -9.57 3.26
CA GLY A 297 4.19 -9.84 4.24
C GLY A 297 2.99 -10.64 3.70
N ILE A 298 2.81 -10.67 2.37
CA ILE A 298 1.92 -11.63 1.70
C ILE A 298 2.73 -12.74 1.04
N GLY A 299 3.75 -12.38 0.24
CA GLY A 299 4.46 -13.32 -0.61
C GLY A 299 5.14 -14.48 0.14
N ASN A 300 5.65 -14.23 1.34
CA ASN A 300 6.27 -15.26 2.19
C ASN A 300 5.28 -16.32 2.68
N PHE A 301 3.97 -16.03 2.63
CA PHE A 301 2.90 -16.93 3.06
C PHE A 301 2.16 -17.60 1.89
N VAL A 302 2.47 -17.23 0.64
CA VAL A 302 1.82 -17.82 -0.54
C VAL A 302 2.54 -19.11 -0.98
N THR A 303 3.87 -19.07 -1.11
CA THR A 303 4.70 -20.22 -1.52
C THR A 303 6.02 -20.27 -0.77
N ARG A 304 6.59 -21.47 -0.65
CA ARG A 304 7.97 -21.69 -0.16
C ARG A 304 8.69 -22.65 -1.10
N GLY A 305 9.49 -22.10 -2.02
CA GLY A 305 9.99 -22.87 -3.16
C GLY A 305 8.82 -23.39 -3.98
N ASP A 306 8.82 -24.68 -4.33
CA ASP A 306 7.74 -25.31 -5.11
C ASP A 306 6.50 -25.69 -4.26
N GLN A 307 6.54 -25.45 -2.94
CA GLN A 307 5.44 -25.79 -2.05
C GLN A 307 4.47 -24.62 -1.90
N MET A 308 3.19 -24.86 -2.22
CA MET A 308 2.10 -23.96 -1.87
C MET A 308 1.77 -24.05 -0.37
N LEU A 309 1.57 -22.89 0.26
CA LEU A 309 1.23 -22.76 1.68
C LEU A 309 -0.28 -22.55 1.85
N GLU A 310 -0.77 -22.62 3.08
CA GLU A 310 -2.22 -22.56 3.39
C GLU A 310 -2.86 -21.23 2.96
N VAL A 311 -2.18 -20.10 3.20
CA VAL A 311 -2.63 -18.78 2.72
C VAL A 311 -2.65 -18.76 1.19
N GLY A 312 -1.62 -19.32 0.54
CA GLY A 312 -1.57 -19.45 -0.92
C GLY A 312 -2.71 -20.27 -1.51
N ASP A 313 -3.06 -21.41 -0.92
CA ASP A 313 -4.19 -22.27 -1.35
C ASP A 313 -5.52 -21.52 -1.23
N HIS A 314 -5.74 -20.86 -0.09
CA HIS A 314 -6.94 -20.07 0.14
C HIS A 314 -7.07 -18.87 -0.81
N MET A 315 -5.99 -18.10 -0.99
CA MET A 315 -5.96 -16.99 -1.95
C MET A 315 -6.12 -17.47 -3.39
N ALA A 316 -5.60 -18.65 -3.75
CA ALA A 316 -5.78 -19.22 -5.07
C ALA A 316 -7.25 -19.51 -5.38
N GLU A 317 -8.03 -19.96 -4.40
CA GLU A 317 -9.48 -20.15 -4.57
C GLU A 317 -10.22 -18.82 -4.65
N LEU A 318 -9.91 -17.88 -3.74
CA LEU A 318 -10.54 -16.56 -3.67
C LEU A 318 -10.38 -15.78 -4.99
N LEU A 319 -9.17 -15.79 -5.56
CA LEU A 319 -8.80 -14.99 -6.72
C LEU A 319 -9.24 -15.58 -8.06
N LYS A 320 -9.94 -16.73 -8.09
CA LYS A 320 -10.53 -17.29 -9.31
C LYS A 320 -11.58 -16.37 -9.96
N THR A 321 -12.17 -15.47 -9.16
CA THR A 321 -13.15 -14.50 -9.62
C THR A 321 -12.90 -13.13 -9.00
N PRO A 322 -13.32 -12.03 -9.63
CA PRO A 322 -13.22 -10.70 -9.05
C PRO A 322 -13.83 -10.63 -7.65
N VAL A 323 -13.08 -10.09 -6.70
CA VAL A 323 -13.44 -10.00 -5.29
C VAL A 323 -14.07 -8.65 -4.95
N THR A 324 -14.88 -8.61 -3.89
CA THR A 324 -15.35 -7.34 -3.31
C THR A 324 -14.26 -6.73 -2.42
N ALA A 325 -14.28 -5.41 -2.23
CA ALA A 325 -13.34 -4.72 -1.33
C ALA A 325 -13.37 -5.30 0.09
N HIS A 326 -14.56 -5.61 0.63
CA HIS A 326 -14.68 -6.20 1.96
C HIS A 326 -14.04 -7.60 2.04
N ALA A 327 -14.31 -8.46 1.05
CA ALA A 327 -13.69 -9.77 1.00
C ALA A 327 -12.18 -9.65 0.89
N PHE A 328 -11.68 -8.84 -0.05
CA PHE A 328 -10.25 -8.67 -0.26
C PHE A 328 -9.50 -8.18 0.98
N VAL A 329 -10.01 -7.13 1.65
CA VAL A 329 -9.42 -6.61 2.90
C VAL A 329 -9.45 -7.66 4.01
N THR A 330 -10.57 -8.37 4.16
CA THR A 330 -10.70 -9.41 5.20
C THR A 330 -9.64 -10.49 5.05
N GLU A 331 -9.35 -10.87 3.81
CA GLU A 331 -8.42 -11.95 3.50
C GLU A 331 -6.96 -11.54 3.67
N LEU A 332 -6.61 -10.28 3.42
CA LEU A 332 -5.28 -9.75 3.75
C LEU A 332 -5.08 -9.59 5.27
N MET A 333 -6.15 -9.53 6.05
CA MET A 333 -6.10 -9.44 7.51
C MET A 333 -5.93 -10.81 8.21
N PHE A 334 -5.52 -11.86 7.51
CA PHE A 334 -5.34 -13.20 8.10
C PHE A 334 -4.48 -13.16 9.37
N ASP A 335 -4.79 -14.07 10.29
CA ASP A 335 -4.15 -14.16 11.60
C ASP A 335 -3.25 -15.40 11.68
N PHE A 336 -1.95 -15.20 11.50
CA PHE A 336 -0.95 -16.27 11.48
C PHE A 336 0.21 -15.93 12.42
N VAL A 337 0.67 -16.90 13.22
CA VAL A 337 1.87 -16.74 14.08
C VAL A 337 3.09 -16.48 13.18
N SER A 338 3.56 -15.22 13.16
CA SER A 338 4.65 -14.62 12.37
C SER A 338 4.23 -13.66 11.25
N ALA A 339 2.94 -13.54 10.93
CA ALA A 339 2.46 -12.57 9.95
C ALA A 339 2.27 -11.19 10.61
N ASP A 340 3.35 -10.65 11.17
CA ASP A 340 3.29 -9.39 11.91
C ASP A 340 3.68 -8.17 11.06
N ASP A 341 4.14 -8.40 9.83
CA ASP A 341 4.53 -7.35 8.88
C ASP A 341 3.33 -6.68 8.20
N ASP A 342 3.59 -5.54 7.55
CA ASP A 342 2.66 -4.92 6.61
C ASP A 342 2.35 -5.87 5.44
N ARG A 343 1.16 -5.72 4.85
CA ARG A 343 0.64 -6.64 3.85
C ARG A 343 0.00 -5.90 2.71
N THR A 344 0.57 -6.03 1.53
CA THR A 344 0.15 -5.31 0.32
C THR A 344 0.15 -6.22 -0.90
#